data_AF-A0A1G5CTV5-F1
#
_entry.id   AF-A0A1G5CTV5-F1
#
_cell.length_a   1.000
_cell.length_b   1.000
_cell.length_c   1.000
_cell.angle_alpha   90.00
_cell.angle_beta   90.00
_cell.angle_gamma   90.00
#
_symmetry.space_group_name_H-M   'P 1'
#
loop_
_entity.id
_entity.type
_entity.pdbx_description
1 polymer ?
#
loop_
_entity_poly.entity_id
_entity_poly.type
_entity_poly.pdbx_seq_one_letter_code
_entity_poly.pdbx_strand_id
1 'polypeptide(L)'
;MDNAAVAAKAAIEKAGKAGFNDMEMSAIGEVANITLGNAMTALSVLIHGDIDISTPRVFIKNKGEAVEQLKEKAIITRVDYVKGLDGFSVLFLGEDDVKVMTDLMMGSDGHGMFYQQEISELHMSAVSESMNQMMGSAATAMGMMINKIVDISTPNTVFMQAGEFITEAFQNDDRFVQIVFDVKMGQLITTQMIQLYPFRLAKAIADLFIVKKQNNDGKSPF
;
A
#
# COMPACT_ATOMS: atom_id res chain seq x y z
N MET A 1 4.89 -44.58 -11.58
CA MET A 1 5.23 -43.16 -11.37
C MET A 1 4.05 -42.52 -10.66
N ASP A 2 4.36 -41.79 -9.59
CA ASP A 2 3.60 -41.74 -8.34
C ASP A 2 2.33 -40.85 -8.41
N ASN A 3 1.17 -41.45 -8.13
CA ASN A 3 -0.13 -40.78 -8.11
C ASN A 3 -0.19 -39.68 -7.02
N ALA A 4 0.66 -39.79 -5.98
CA ALA A 4 0.82 -38.79 -4.94
C ALA A 4 1.54 -37.52 -5.45
N ALA A 5 2.49 -37.65 -6.39
CA ALA A 5 3.18 -36.49 -6.98
C ALA A 5 2.26 -35.70 -7.93
N VAL A 6 1.34 -36.38 -8.63
CA VAL A 6 0.32 -35.76 -9.47
C VAL A 6 -0.73 -35.05 -8.61
N ALA A 7 -1.17 -35.68 -7.51
CA ALA A 7 -2.10 -35.06 -6.56
C ALA A 7 -1.47 -33.85 -5.83
N ALA A 8 -0.19 -33.92 -5.47
CA ALA A 8 0.55 -32.80 -4.87
C ALA A 8 0.71 -31.63 -5.86
N LYS A 9 1.02 -31.92 -7.12
CA LYS A 9 1.11 -30.90 -8.17
C LYS A 9 -0.25 -30.25 -8.46
N ALA A 10 -1.34 -31.03 -8.47
CA ALA A 10 -2.71 -30.52 -8.62
C ALA A 10 -3.18 -29.72 -7.39
N ALA A 11 -2.76 -30.07 -6.18
CA ALA A 11 -3.04 -29.30 -4.97
C ALA A 11 -2.26 -27.97 -4.93
N ILE A 12 -1.00 -27.95 -5.40
CA ILE A 12 -0.20 -26.73 -5.57
C ILE A 12 -0.79 -25.85 -6.69
N GLU A 13 -1.24 -26.44 -7.79
CA GLU A 13 -1.99 -25.72 -8.82
C GLU A 13 -3.33 -25.19 -8.31
N LYS A 14 -4.01 -25.93 -7.43
CA LYS A 14 -5.28 -25.51 -6.81
C LYS A 14 -5.07 -24.45 -5.73
N ALA A 15 -3.93 -24.41 -5.05
CA ALA A 15 -3.52 -23.33 -4.15
C ALA A 15 -3.01 -22.09 -4.94
N GLY A 16 -2.37 -22.31 -6.08
CA GLY A 16 -2.12 -21.28 -7.10
C GLY A 16 -3.42 -20.77 -7.75
N LYS A 17 -4.48 -21.58 -7.78
CA LYS A 17 -5.84 -21.23 -8.25
C LYS A 17 -6.83 -20.90 -7.12
N ALA A 18 -6.41 -20.93 -5.84
CA ALA A 18 -7.24 -20.45 -4.75
C ALA A 18 -7.19 -18.93 -4.86
N GLY A 19 -8.19 -18.37 -5.55
CA GLY A 19 -8.37 -16.95 -5.64
C GLY A 19 -8.61 -16.36 -4.26
N PHE A 20 -8.46 -15.04 -4.16
CA PHE A 20 -9.13 -14.32 -3.10
C PHE A 20 -10.64 -14.59 -3.20
N ASN A 21 -11.26 -14.97 -2.10
CA ASN A 21 -12.73 -14.97 -2.01
C ASN A 21 -13.24 -13.56 -1.63
N ASP A 22 -14.55 -13.35 -1.78
CA ASP A 22 -15.17 -12.04 -1.50
C ASP A 22 -14.95 -11.57 -0.05
N MET A 23 -14.89 -12.51 0.90
CA MET A 23 -14.63 -12.21 2.31
C MET A 23 -13.20 -11.71 2.51
N GLU A 24 -12.21 -12.31 1.83
CA GLU A 24 -10.82 -11.89 1.87
C GLU A 24 -10.61 -10.54 1.18
N MET A 25 -11.30 -10.29 0.05
CA MET A 25 -11.26 -8.98 -0.61
C MET A 25 -11.85 -7.90 0.26
N SER A 26 -13.00 -8.19 0.89
CA SER A 26 -13.63 -7.29 1.86
C SER A 26 -12.73 -7.04 3.08
N ALA A 27 -12.07 -8.07 3.58
CA ALA A 27 -11.13 -7.97 4.70
C ALA A 27 -9.95 -7.04 4.35
N ILE A 28 -9.36 -7.18 3.16
CA ILE A 28 -8.30 -6.26 2.72
C ILE A 28 -8.84 -4.84 2.59
N GLY A 29 -10.02 -4.65 2.02
CA GLY A 29 -10.63 -3.32 1.92
C GLY A 29 -10.83 -2.67 3.29
N GLU A 30 -11.33 -3.42 4.28
CA GLU A 30 -11.56 -2.95 5.65
C GLU A 30 -10.24 -2.61 6.36
N VAL A 31 -9.24 -3.49 6.25
CA VAL A 31 -7.90 -3.22 6.80
C VAL A 31 -7.30 -2.00 6.14
N ALA A 32 -7.28 -1.93 4.82
CA ALA A 32 -6.66 -0.84 4.07
C ALA A 32 -7.34 0.51 4.35
N ASN A 33 -8.67 0.54 4.45
CA ASN A 33 -9.42 1.74 4.79
C ASN A 33 -9.01 2.29 6.17
N ILE A 34 -8.79 1.40 7.15
CA ILE A 34 -8.39 1.81 8.50
C ILE A 34 -6.90 2.19 8.56
N THR A 35 -6.01 1.36 8.01
CA THR A 35 -4.57 1.59 8.09
C THR A 35 -4.14 2.83 7.32
N LEU A 36 -4.69 3.05 6.13
CA LEU A 36 -4.40 4.24 5.35
C LEU A 36 -5.16 5.47 5.84
N GLY A 37 -6.36 5.32 6.43
CA GLY A 37 -6.97 6.43 7.17
C GLY A 37 -6.05 6.97 8.27
N ASN A 38 -5.43 6.08 9.04
CA ASN A 38 -4.43 6.48 10.06
C ASN A 38 -3.15 7.08 9.45
N ALA A 39 -2.73 6.59 8.28
CA ALA A 39 -1.62 7.18 7.54
C ALA A 39 -1.94 8.61 7.09
N MET A 40 -3.15 8.85 6.58
CA MET A 40 -3.59 10.17 6.10
C MET A 40 -3.72 11.18 7.23
N THR A 41 -4.16 10.76 8.42
CA THR A 41 -4.10 11.62 9.62
C THR A 41 -2.68 12.03 9.99
N ALA A 42 -1.69 11.16 9.79
CA ALA A 42 -0.29 11.54 10.00
C ALA A 42 0.18 12.52 8.91
N LEU A 43 -0.21 12.28 7.66
CA LEU A 43 0.13 13.17 6.54
C LEU A 43 -0.50 14.56 6.70
N SER A 44 -1.75 14.66 7.15
CA SER A 44 -2.46 15.94 7.33
C SER A 44 -1.74 16.87 8.31
N VAL A 45 -1.09 16.31 9.33
CA VAL A 45 -0.24 17.07 10.26
C VAL A 45 0.99 17.64 9.55
N LEU A 46 1.63 16.86 8.68
CA LEU A 46 2.83 17.29 7.94
C LEU A 46 2.54 18.37 6.90
N ILE A 47 1.43 18.27 6.19
CA ILE A 47 1.03 19.25 5.17
C ILE A 47 0.24 20.44 5.75
N HIS A 48 -0.02 20.45 7.06
CA HIS A 48 -0.84 21.45 7.75
C HIS A 48 -2.21 21.68 7.09
N GLY A 49 -2.87 20.61 6.63
CA GLY A 49 -4.08 20.70 5.83
C GLY A 49 -4.97 19.47 5.93
N ASP A 50 -6.27 19.67 5.66
CA ASP A 50 -7.25 18.60 5.71
C ASP A 50 -7.11 17.66 4.50
N ILE A 51 -7.22 16.36 4.78
CA ILE A 51 -7.17 15.29 3.78
C ILE A 51 -8.46 14.48 3.87
N ASP A 52 -9.20 14.45 2.77
CA ASP A 52 -10.33 13.57 2.56
C ASP A 52 -9.87 12.36 1.73
N ILE A 53 -10.26 11.15 2.16
CA ILE A 53 -9.98 9.93 1.41
C ILE A 53 -11.25 9.16 1.09
N SER A 54 -11.26 8.55 -0.09
CA SER A 54 -12.30 7.61 -0.48
C SER A 54 -12.12 6.25 0.21
N THR A 55 -13.19 5.46 0.24
CA THR A 55 -13.05 4.02 0.46
C THR A 55 -12.17 3.40 -0.63
N PRO A 56 -11.23 2.50 -0.30
CA PRO A 56 -10.36 1.89 -1.29
C PRO A 56 -11.11 1.02 -2.28
N ARG A 57 -10.58 0.98 -3.49
CA ARG A 57 -10.87 -0.07 -4.46
C ARG A 57 -9.73 -1.09 -4.44
N VAL A 58 -10.08 -2.36 -4.30
CA VAL A 58 -9.12 -3.46 -4.23
C VAL A 58 -9.23 -4.32 -5.48
N PHE A 59 -8.10 -4.55 -6.15
CA PHE A 59 -8.03 -5.33 -7.38
C PHE A 59 -6.98 -6.42 -7.25
N ILE A 60 -7.25 -7.59 -7.83
CA ILE A 60 -6.23 -8.60 -8.07
C ILE A 60 -5.67 -8.31 -9.46
N LYS A 61 -4.35 -8.19 -9.56
CA LYS A 61 -3.64 -7.95 -10.82
C LYS A 61 -2.58 -9.01 -11.02
N ASN A 62 -2.38 -9.44 -12.25
CA ASN A 62 -1.16 -10.14 -12.63
C ASN A 62 -0.03 -9.14 -12.93
N LYS A 63 1.21 -9.64 -13.03
CA LYS A 63 2.38 -8.79 -13.27
C LYS A 63 2.30 -8.00 -14.57
N GLY A 64 1.86 -8.64 -15.65
CA GLY A 64 1.69 -7.98 -16.94
C GLY A 64 0.71 -6.81 -16.85
N GLU A 65 -0.44 -7.00 -16.21
CA GLU A 65 -1.46 -5.96 -16.02
C GLU A 65 -0.95 -4.79 -15.16
N ALA A 66 -0.23 -5.09 -14.07
CA ALA A 66 0.33 -4.05 -13.20
C ALA A 66 1.40 -3.22 -13.91
N VAL A 67 2.31 -3.87 -14.65
CA VAL A 67 3.34 -3.21 -15.46
C VAL A 67 2.71 -2.41 -16.60
N GLU A 68 1.68 -2.95 -17.24
CA GLU A 68 1.00 -2.27 -18.35
C GLU A 68 0.22 -1.03 -17.89
N GLN A 69 -0.36 -1.07 -16.69
CA GLN A 69 -1.06 0.07 -16.11
C GLN A 69 -0.10 1.18 -15.67
N LEU A 70 1.08 0.82 -15.17
CA LEU A 70 2.04 1.74 -14.54
C LEU A 70 3.25 1.98 -15.46
N LYS A 71 3.01 2.60 -16.62
CA LYS A 71 4.04 2.87 -17.64
C LYS A 71 4.84 4.16 -17.40
N GLU A 72 4.26 5.11 -16.69
CA GLU A 72 4.88 6.41 -16.45
C GLU A 72 5.95 6.35 -15.34
N LYS A 73 6.79 7.38 -15.31
CA LYS A 73 7.66 7.61 -14.15
C LYS A 73 6.80 7.94 -12.93
N ALA A 74 7.19 7.37 -11.80
CA ALA A 74 6.55 7.62 -10.52
C ALA A 74 7.60 7.75 -9.43
N ILE A 75 7.22 8.42 -8.35
CA ILE A 75 7.95 8.33 -7.10
C ILE A 75 7.43 7.08 -6.41
N ILE A 76 8.34 6.15 -6.13
CA ILE A 76 8.04 4.81 -5.67
C ILE A 76 8.67 4.61 -4.31
N THR A 77 7.85 4.30 -3.32
CA THR A 77 8.31 4.04 -1.96
C THR A 77 8.03 2.60 -1.59
N ARG A 78 9.09 1.84 -1.31
CA ARG A 78 9.04 0.47 -0.78
C ARG A 78 9.26 0.48 0.72
N VAL A 79 8.45 -0.31 1.42
CA VAL A 79 8.57 -0.54 2.87
C VAL A 79 8.47 -2.03 3.14
N ASP A 80 9.48 -2.60 3.79
CA ASP A 80 9.49 -4.01 4.15
C ASP A 80 8.91 -4.20 5.55
N TYR A 81 8.09 -5.24 5.73
CA TYR A 81 7.64 -5.65 7.05
C TYR A 81 8.74 -6.49 7.71
N VAL A 82 9.22 -6.04 8.86
CA VAL A 82 10.33 -6.70 9.58
C VAL A 82 9.85 -7.48 10.81
N LYS A 83 8.59 -7.32 11.20
CA LYS A 83 7.96 -8.05 12.30
C LYS A 83 6.47 -8.20 12.08
N GLY A 84 5.93 -9.34 12.52
CA GLY A 84 4.49 -9.63 12.52
C GLY A 84 3.93 -10.08 11.17
N LEU A 85 4.46 -9.54 10.07
CA LEU A 85 4.16 -9.88 8.68
C LEU A 85 5.47 -10.15 7.92
N ASP A 86 5.35 -10.82 6.77
CA ASP A 86 6.46 -11.11 5.86
C ASP A 86 6.08 -10.64 4.44
N GLY A 87 7.00 -9.93 3.80
CA GLY A 87 6.80 -9.24 2.53
C GLY A 87 6.96 -7.73 2.65
N PHE A 88 6.46 -7.02 1.64
CA PHE A 88 6.66 -5.57 1.54
C PHE A 88 5.46 -4.88 0.89
N SER A 89 5.36 -3.59 1.17
CA SER A 89 4.42 -2.66 0.58
C SER A 89 5.15 -1.77 -0.42
N VAL A 90 4.52 -1.49 -1.56
CA VAL A 90 5.01 -0.47 -2.50
C VAL A 90 3.91 0.55 -2.73
N LEU A 91 4.23 1.83 -2.55
CA LEU A 91 3.37 2.96 -2.88
C LEU A 91 3.91 3.70 -4.10
N PHE A 92 3.02 4.07 -5.02
CA PHE A 92 3.33 4.86 -6.21
C PHE A 92 2.64 6.21 -6.12
N LEU A 93 3.39 7.28 -6.37
CA LEU A 93 2.90 8.66 -6.43
C LEU A 93 3.31 9.32 -7.76
N GLY A 94 2.40 10.13 -8.30
CA GLY A 94 2.69 10.96 -9.46
C GLY A 94 3.65 12.09 -9.10
N GLU A 95 4.33 12.61 -10.12
CA GLU A 95 5.25 13.75 -9.98
C GLU A 95 4.53 14.99 -9.41
N ASP A 96 3.35 15.30 -9.94
CA ASP A 96 2.56 16.45 -9.47
C ASP A 96 2.15 16.29 -7.99
N ASP A 97 1.80 15.09 -7.55
CA ASP A 97 1.42 14.83 -6.16
C ASP A 97 2.56 15.17 -5.20
N VAL A 98 3.76 14.68 -5.53
CA VAL A 98 4.97 14.90 -4.75
C VAL A 98 5.33 16.38 -4.69
N LYS A 99 5.20 17.09 -5.82
CA LYS A 99 5.44 18.52 -5.91
C LYS A 99 4.49 19.32 -5.02
N VAL A 100 3.19 19.07 -5.10
CA VAL A 100 2.22 19.79 -4.28
C VAL A 100 2.40 19.44 -2.79
N MET A 101 2.56 18.15 -2.45
CA MET A 101 2.80 17.71 -1.07
C MET A 101 4.04 18.38 -0.47
N THR A 102 5.13 18.45 -1.22
CA THR A 102 6.37 19.10 -0.78
C THR A 102 6.15 20.58 -0.54
N ASP A 103 5.47 21.27 -1.46
CA ASP A 103 5.19 22.70 -1.36
C ASP A 103 4.33 23.02 -0.12
N LEU A 104 3.30 22.22 0.15
CA LEU A 104 2.48 22.31 1.36
C LEU A 104 3.29 22.06 2.64
N MET A 105 4.17 21.05 2.66
CA MET A 105 5.05 20.78 3.80
C MET A 105 6.02 21.93 4.07
N MET A 106 6.41 22.67 3.04
CA MET A 106 7.25 23.86 3.16
C MET A 106 6.44 25.12 3.51
N GLY A 107 5.13 24.98 3.81
CA GLY A 107 4.26 26.05 4.28
C GLY A 107 3.70 26.95 3.19
N SER A 108 3.78 26.52 1.93
CA SER A 108 3.17 27.21 0.78
C SER A 108 1.75 26.70 0.51
N ASP A 109 1.12 27.17 -0.57
CA ASP A 109 -0.27 26.87 -0.92
C ASP A 109 -0.42 25.69 -1.91
N GLY A 110 0.65 24.97 -2.19
CA GLY A 110 0.65 23.87 -3.16
C GLY A 110 0.97 24.29 -4.59
N HIS A 111 1.06 25.59 -4.87
CA HIS A 111 1.43 26.14 -6.18
C HIS A 111 2.65 27.06 -6.12
N GLY A 112 3.38 27.00 -5.00
CA GLY A 112 4.56 27.77 -4.73
C GLY A 112 5.79 27.34 -5.52
N MET A 113 6.95 27.74 -5.01
CA MET A 113 8.23 27.55 -5.70
C MET A 113 8.59 26.07 -5.86
N PHE A 114 8.26 25.22 -4.88
CA PHE A 114 8.61 23.80 -4.95
C PHE A 114 7.76 23.09 -5.99
N TYR A 115 6.49 23.49 -6.14
CA TYR A 115 5.63 22.93 -7.19
C TYR A 115 6.14 23.19 -8.61
N GLN A 116 6.76 24.34 -8.85
CA GLN A 116 7.22 24.75 -10.19
C GLN A 116 8.57 24.13 -10.58
N GLN A 117 9.27 23.51 -9.62
CA GLN A 117 10.56 22.86 -9.87
C GLN A 117 10.36 21.45 -10.43
N GLU A 118 11.39 20.92 -11.07
CA GLU A 118 11.47 19.48 -11.36
C GLU A 118 11.72 18.69 -10.06
N ILE A 119 11.40 17.38 -10.09
CA ILE A 119 11.70 16.48 -8.97
C ILE A 119 13.20 16.56 -8.64
N SER A 120 13.47 16.90 -7.38
CA SER A 120 14.82 17.11 -6.85
C SER A 120 15.02 16.29 -5.58
N GLU A 121 16.24 16.26 -5.05
CA GLU A 121 16.53 15.57 -3.78
C GLU A 121 15.69 16.07 -2.62
N LEU A 122 15.31 17.35 -2.62
CA LEU A 122 14.44 17.94 -1.61
C LEU A 122 13.04 17.31 -1.66
N HIS A 123 12.45 17.19 -2.86
CA HIS A 123 11.16 16.53 -3.06
C HIS A 123 11.21 15.07 -2.59
N MET A 124 12.26 14.35 -2.99
CA MET A 124 12.45 12.95 -2.61
C MET A 124 12.60 12.79 -1.10
N SER A 125 13.32 13.70 -0.43
CA SER A 125 13.50 13.68 1.02
C SER A 125 12.21 14.01 1.77
N ALA A 126 11.47 15.03 1.33
CA ALA A 126 10.21 15.43 1.95
C ALA A 126 9.17 14.29 1.89
N VAL A 127 9.03 13.65 0.73
CA VAL A 127 8.11 12.51 0.60
C VAL A 127 8.62 11.29 1.35
N SER A 128 9.93 11.01 1.35
CA SER A 128 10.46 9.89 2.13
C SER A 128 10.20 10.04 3.64
N GLU A 129 10.37 11.24 4.19
CA GLU A 129 10.06 11.52 5.60
C GLU A 129 8.56 11.37 5.87
N SER A 130 7.73 11.90 4.98
CA SER A 130 6.28 11.81 5.12
C SER A 130 5.79 10.37 5.05
N MET A 131 6.33 9.59 4.13
CA MET A 131 6.04 8.17 4.02
C MET A 131 6.52 7.38 5.23
N ASN A 132 7.66 7.75 5.82
CA ASN A 132 8.15 7.11 7.04
C ASN A 132 7.15 7.30 8.19
N GLN A 133 6.60 8.51 8.37
CA GLN A 133 5.60 8.78 9.40
C GLN A 133 4.25 8.12 9.09
N MET A 134 3.78 8.23 7.85
CA MET A 134 2.55 7.62 7.38
C MET A 134 2.56 6.10 7.56
N MET A 135 3.63 5.43 7.12
CA MET A 135 3.73 3.97 7.16
C MET A 135 3.96 3.46 8.58
N GLY A 136 4.63 4.22 9.45
CA GLY A 136 4.72 3.89 10.88
C GLY A 136 3.36 3.92 11.58
N SER A 137 2.55 4.94 11.29
CA SER A 137 1.15 5.03 11.75
C SER A 137 0.31 3.87 11.20
N ALA A 138 0.44 3.60 9.90
CA ALA A 138 -0.27 2.50 9.24
C ALA A 138 0.11 1.12 9.81
N ALA A 139 1.39 0.88 10.10
CA ALA A 139 1.89 -0.36 10.69
C ALA A 139 1.32 -0.58 12.09
N THR A 140 1.28 0.47 12.91
CA THR A 140 0.65 0.42 14.24
C THR A 140 -0.84 0.07 14.15
N ALA A 141 -1.57 0.76 13.26
CA ALA A 141 -2.98 0.47 13.00
C ALA A 141 -3.19 -0.97 12.47
N MET A 142 -2.32 -1.42 11.56
CA MET A 142 -2.37 -2.77 10.99
C MET A 142 -2.18 -3.81 12.09
N GLY A 143 -1.21 -3.61 12.98
CA GLY A 143 -0.97 -4.48 14.12
C GLY A 143 -2.19 -4.63 15.04
N MET A 144 -2.87 -3.52 15.34
CA MET A 144 -4.14 -3.57 16.06
C MET A 144 -5.19 -4.36 15.29
N MET A 145 -5.32 -4.13 13.98
CA MET A 145 -6.31 -4.79 13.11
C MET A 145 -6.10 -6.30 13.01
N ILE A 146 -4.86 -6.79 13.06
CA ILE A 146 -4.55 -8.23 12.93
C ILE A 146 -4.10 -8.89 14.25
N ASN A 147 -4.17 -8.14 15.36
CA ASN A 147 -3.72 -8.57 16.69
C ASN A 147 -2.26 -9.08 16.72
N LYS A 148 -1.35 -8.33 16.10
CA LYS A 148 0.10 -8.58 16.11
C LYS A 148 0.86 -7.27 16.32
N ILE A 149 2.10 -7.37 16.77
CA ILE A 149 3.04 -6.25 16.65
C ILE A 149 3.57 -6.28 15.22
N VAL A 150 3.40 -5.17 14.51
CA VAL A 150 3.87 -4.99 13.12
C VAL A 150 4.88 -3.87 13.11
N ASP A 151 6.11 -4.18 12.69
CA ASP A 151 7.18 -3.21 12.53
C ASP A 151 7.62 -3.19 11.07
N ILE A 152 8.09 -2.03 10.61
CA ILE A 152 8.53 -1.79 9.24
C ILE A 152 9.99 -1.31 9.19
N SER A 153 10.64 -1.52 8.05
CA SER A 153 11.94 -0.91 7.75
C SER A 153 11.80 0.59 7.43
N THR A 154 12.93 1.30 7.40
CA THR A 154 12.99 2.64 6.79
C THR A 154 12.58 2.54 5.32
N PRO A 155 11.67 3.41 4.85
CA PRO A 155 11.24 3.38 3.45
C PRO A 155 12.41 3.63 2.49
N ASN A 156 12.42 2.89 1.38
CA ASN A 156 13.31 3.17 0.25
C ASN A 156 12.51 3.86 -0.85
N THR A 157 12.91 5.08 -1.21
CA THR A 157 12.19 5.90 -2.19
C THR A 157 13.05 6.16 -3.43
N VAL A 158 12.49 5.92 -4.62
CA VAL A 158 13.16 6.08 -5.91
C VAL A 158 12.25 6.80 -6.91
N PHE A 159 12.84 7.46 -7.91
CA PHE A 159 12.10 8.07 -9.03
C PHE A 159 12.51 7.40 -10.34
N MET A 160 11.63 6.55 -10.88
CA MET A 160 11.90 5.75 -12.08
C MET A 160 10.60 5.28 -12.74
N GLN A 161 10.70 4.56 -13.86
CA GLN A 161 9.53 3.94 -14.49
C GLN A 161 8.95 2.85 -13.59
N ALA A 162 7.65 2.96 -13.28
CA ALA A 162 7.00 2.06 -12.34
C ALA A 162 6.97 0.60 -12.81
N GLY A 163 6.78 0.36 -14.11
CA GLY A 163 6.84 -0.98 -14.70
C GLY A 163 8.22 -1.65 -14.58
N GLU A 164 9.30 -0.87 -14.71
CA GLU A 164 10.67 -1.37 -14.52
C GLU A 164 10.88 -1.76 -13.05
N PHE A 165 10.49 -0.88 -12.12
CA PHE A 165 10.55 -1.18 -10.69
C PHE A 165 9.76 -2.44 -10.32
N ILE A 166 8.54 -2.60 -10.85
CA ILE A 166 7.72 -3.80 -10.57
C ILE A 166 8.42 -5.06 -11.08
N THR A 167 9.05 -4.97 -12.25
CA THR A 167 9.76 -6.09 -12.85
C THR A 167 10.92 -6.54 -11.97
N GLU A 168 11.70 -5.59 -11.44
CA GLU A 168 12.90 -5.81 -10.63
C GLU A 168 12.59 -6.14 -9.16
N ALA A 169 11.62 -5.49 -8.53
CA ALA A 169 11.33 -5.65 -7.11
C ALA A 169 10.51 -6.92 -6.82
N PHE A 170 9.69 -7.36 -7.78
CA PHE A 170 8.78 -8.51 -7.63
C PHE A 170 9.20 -9.66 -8.56
N GLN A 171 10.46 -10.08 -8.52
CA GLN A 171 10.99 -11.11 -9.43
C GLN A 171 10.25 -12.45 -9.31
N ASN A 172 9.81 -12.79 -8.10
CA ASN A 172 9.21 -14.09 -7.76
C ASN A 172 7.70 -14.01 -7.50
N ASP A 173 7.07 -12.88 -7.80
CA ASP A 173 5.63 -12.67 -7.60
C ASP A 173 4.97 -12.34 -8.95
N ASP A 174 3.97 -13.14 -9.33
CA ASP A 174 3.22 -12.97 -10.58
C ASP A 174 1.82 -12.38 -10.37
N ARG A 175 1.40 -12.27 -9.10
CA ARG A 175 0.09 -11.77 -8.71
C ARG A 175 0.22 -10.79 -7.55
N PHE A 176 -0.65 -9.80 -7.59
CA PHE A 176 -0.64 -8.67 -6.67
C PHE A 176 -2.05 -8.35 -6.23
N VAL A 177 -2.14 -7.77 -5.04
CA VAL A 177 -3.30 -7.01 -4.64
C VAL A 177 -2.95 -5.54 -4.77
N GLN A 178 -3.64 -4.87 -5.68
CA GLN A 178 -3.55 -3.44 -5.91
C GLN A 178 -4.67 -2.76 -5.12
N ILE A 179 -4.30 -1.78 -4.32
CA ILE A 179 -5.23 -0.97 -3.53
C ILE A 179 -5.14 0.46 -4.03
N VAL A 180 -6.29 1.02 -4.38
CA VAL A 180 -6.39 2.33 -5.03
C VAL A 180 -7.27 3.24 -4.19
N PHE A 181 -6.76 4.42 -3.86
CA PHE A 181 -7.45 5.44 -3.08
C PHE A 181 -7.50 6.73 -3.84
N ASP A 182 -8.66 7.38 -3.84
CA ASP A 182 -8.76 8.77 -4.25
C ASP A 182 -8.52 9.62 -2.99
N VAL A 183 -7.52 10.49 -3.06
CA VAL A 183 -7.09 11.37 -1.98
C VAL A 183 -7.29 12.80 -2.41
N LYS A 184 -7.98 13.56 -1.57
CA LYS A 184 -8.22 14.98 -1.79
C LYS A 184 -7.60 15.77 -0.64
N MET A 185 -6.72 16.71 -0.96
CA MET A 185 -6.07 17.58 0.03
C MET A 185 -6.58 19.00 -0.18
N GLY A 186 -7.44 19.47 0.72
CA GLY A 186 -8.17 20.74 0.57
C GLY A 186 -8.93 20.85 -0.76
N GLN A 187 -8.84 22.00 -1.44
CA GLN A 187 -9.37 22.19 -2.80
C GLN A 187 -8.33 22.01 -3.91
N LEU A 188 -7.07 21.76 -3.54
CA LEU A 188 -5.91 21.94 -4.40
C LEU A 188 -5.49 20.65 -5.08
N ILE A 189 -5.61 19.52 -4.38
CA ILE A 189 -5.18 18.22 -4.87
C ILE A 189 -6.37 17.28 -4.91
N THR A 190 -6.56 16.61 -6.04
CA THR A 190 -7.34 15.38 -6.13
C THR A 190 -6.49 14.40 -6.91
N THR A 191 -6.00 13.38 -6.22
CA THR A 191 -5.07 12.40 -6.79
C THR A 191 -5.48 10.98 -6.45
N GLN A 192 -4.86 10.03 -7.13
CA GLN A 192 -5.00 8.62 -6.89
C GLN A 192 -3.70 8.03 -6.36
N MET A 193 -3.74 7.53 -5.12
CA MET A 193 -2.64 6.77 -4.55
C MET A 193 -2.82 5.28 -4.87
N ILE A 194 -1.76 4.64 -5.36
CA ILE A 194 -1.75 3.22 -5.70
C ILE A 194 -0.76 2.51 -4.79
N GLN A 195 -1.26 1.53 -4.04
CA GLN A 195 -0.46 0.63 -3.23
C GLN A 195 -0.50 -0.77 -3.83
N LEU A 196 0.65 -1.46 -3.81
CA LEU A 196 0.79 -2.81 -4.34
C LEU A 196 1.37 -3.74 -3.28
N TYR A 197 0.67 -4.84 -3.03
CA TYR A 197 1.13 -5.93 -2.19
C TYR A 197 1.39 -7.19 -3.01
N PRO A 198 2.47 -7.95 -2.72
CA PRO A 198 2.56 -9.34 -3.14
C PRO A 198 1.30 -10.10 -2.69
N PHE A 199 0.78 -10.97 -3.55
CA PHE A 199 -0.43 -11.74 -3.26
C PHE A 199 -0.36 -12.49 -1.91
N ARG A 200 0.80 -13.05 -1.58
CA ARG A 200 1.01 -13.78 -0.31
C ARG A 200 0.84 -12.90 0.92
N LEU A 201 1.39 -11.68 0.89
CA LEU A 201 1.27 -10.72 2.00
C LEU A 201 -0.20 -10.34 2.20
N ALA A 202 -0.88 -9.98 1.12
CA ALA A 202 -2.29 -9.60 1.19
C ALA A 202 -3.16 -10.74 1.75
N LYS A 203 -2.91 -11.97 1.32
CA LYS A 203 -3.63 -13.15 1.84
C LYS A 203 -3.41 -13.32 3.34
N ALA A 204 -2.17 -13.19 3.80
CA ALA A 204 -1.85 -13.27 5.23
C ALA A 204 -2.56 -12.19 6.05
N ILE A 205 -2.60 -10.95 5.56
CA ILE A 205 -3.33 -9.85 6.20
C ILE A 205 -4.82 -10.17 6.32
N ALA A 206 -5.45 -10.63 5.24
CA ALA A 206 -6.86 -10.98 5.21
C ALA A 206 -7.18 -12.10 6.21
N ASP A 207 -6.40 -13.18 6.20
CA ASP A 207 -6.62 -14.35 7.06
C ASP A 207 -6.50 -13.98 8.54
N LEU A 208 -5.47 -13.20 8.91
CA LEU A 208 -5.29 -12.76 10.29
C LEU A 208 -6.42 -11.83 10.75
N PHE A 209 -6.88 -10.94 9.90
CA PHE A 209 -8.00 -10.06 10.20
C PHE A 209 -9.30 -10.85 10.41
N ILE A 210 -9.61 -11.79 9.51
CA ILE A 210 -10.81 -12.64 9.60
C ILE A 210 -10.79 -13.46 10.91
N VAL A 211 -9.66 -14.09 11.23
CA VAL A 211 -9.49 -14.85 12.47
C VAL A 211 -9.73 -13.96 13.70
N LYS A 212 -9.18 -12.74 13.71
CA LYS A 212 -9.43 -11.79 14.80
C LYS A 212 -10.91 -11.41 14.91
N LYS A 213 -11.57 -11.11 13.78
CA LYS A 213 -12.99 -10.73 13.75
C LYS A 213 -13.87 -11.84 14.32
N GLN A 214 -13.63 -13.09 13.90
CA GLN A 214 -14.32 -14.27 14.45
C GLN A 214 -14.09 -14.47 15.95
N ASN A 215 -12.86 -14.25 16.44
CA ASN A 215 -12.55 -14.35 17.87
C ASN A 215 -13.18 -13.24 18.71
N ASN A 216 -13.43 -12.07 18.12
CA ASN A 216 -14.13 -10.97 18.77
C ASN A 216 -15.65 -11.18 18.76
N ASP A 217 -16.22 -11.71 17.68
CA ASP A 217 -17.65 -12.05 17.58
C ASP A 217 -18.05 -13.19 18.54
N GLY A 218 -17.10 -14.04 18.95
CA GLY A 218 -17.28 -15.07 19.98
C GLY A 218 -17.22 -14.55 21.43
N LYS A 219 -16.87 -13.28 21.64
CA LYS A 219 -16.92 -12.60 22.94
C LYS A 219 -18.00 -11.54 22.91
N SER A 220 -19.25 -11.98 23.12
CA SER A 220 -20.34 -11.07 23.49
C SER A 220 -19.88 -10.25 24.72
N PRO A 221 -19.98 -8.91 24.71
CA PRO A 221 -19.84 -8.10 25.92
C PRO A 221 -21.07 -8.18 26.83
N PHE A 222 -21.99 -9.12 26.58
CA PHE A 222 -23.13 -9.47 27.41
C PHE A 222 -23.09 -10.95 27.77
#